data_AF-A0A7E6DSZ4-F1
#
_entry.id   AF-A0A7E6DSZ4-F1
#
_cell.length_a   1.000
_cell.length_b   1.000
_cell.length_c   1.000
_cell.angle_alpha   90.00
_cell.angle_beta   90.00
_cell.angle_gamma   90.00
#
_symmetry.space_group_name_H-M   'P 1'
#
loop_
_entity.id
_entity.type
_entity.pdbx_description
1 polymer ?
#
loop_
_entity_poly.entity_id
_entity_poly.type
_entity_poly.pdbx_seq_one_letter_code
_entity_poly.pdbx_strand_id
1 'polypeptide(L)'
;MKRESWGWGRILKGFSIGSTVQSHTKGIWMWCVPHPEKADHTLVLLDTEGLEDVEKGDKNNDTQIFALAILLSSTFVYNTMNKIDQTAIDLLHFVTELSNLLRTLSSHDLNRIEDEADLVSFYPDLVWTLRDFYLSLEADGQNITADEYLENSLKLKPDTHQNHQNFNLPRCCIQKFFPIKKCFIFDSPTHRKKLAQLETLHDDELDPDFVQQVADFCYYIFHHSKTKTLSGGIKANGPELEGLVLTFVNAITSANLPCMENSVLALAQINNSAAVQKAIAHYDEQMAQKVQLPTETLQELLDLHRASEKEAIEIFMKNSFKDVDQKFQKELGTLLKAKQDDFCKQNLEASSDRCSALLQNIFGSLEEDVKQGIYSKPGGHCLFMQKTEELKAKYYQEPRKGIQAEEALQKYLQSKKSMSDAILQTDKTLTARAKKMEETRLRVRAAEAEAQRLEKIRREQQQMIEQRERQYQEQLRQMEMERTCRLAEEQRALERKLQEETAKHQERVEAEMRQLQNQLQQQQYNASSPDCILL
;
A
#
# COMPACT_ATOMS: atom_id res chain seq x y z
N MET A 1 -62.49 2.00 -49.76
CA MET A 1 -61.93 1.84 -51.12
C MET A 1 -62.37 0.46 -51.63
N LYS A 2 -62.76 0.29 -52.90
CA LYS A 2 -63.36 -0.98 -53.37
C LYS A 2 -62.36 -2.15 -53.33
N ARG A 3 -62.81 -3.37 -52.97
CA ARG A 3 -62.04 -4.64 -53.15
C ARG A 3 -61.90 -5.08 -54.63
N GLU A 4 -61.79 -4.13 -55.56
CA GLU A 4 -61.62 -4.37 -57.00
C GLU A 4 -60.52 -3.48 -57.61
N SER A 5 -59.27 -3.60 -57.14
CA SER A 5 -58.08 -3.24 -57.94
C SER A 5 -56.75 -3.82 -57.42
N TRP A 6 -56.76 -5.06 -56.90
CA TRP A 6 -55.51 -5.82 -56.75
C TRP A 6 -55.40 -6.73 -57.98
N GLY A 7 -54.44 -6.44 -58.87
CA GLY A 7 -54.25 -7.10 -60.18
C GLY A 7 -53.73 -8.55 -60.10
N TRP A 8 -54.25 -9.34 -59.16
CA TRP A 8 -53.78 -10.68 -58.82
C TRP A 8 -54.96 -11.66 -58.92
N GLY A 9 -55.00 -12.43 -60.01
CA GLY A 9 -56.09 -13.38 -60.31
C GLY A 9 -56.16 -14.63 -59.41
N ARG A 10 -55.67 -14.56 -58.17
CA ARG A 10 -55.77 -15.62 -57.15
C ARG A 10 -55.92 -15.00 -55.76
N ILE A 11 -56.97 -15.41 -55.06
CA ILE A 11 -57.20 -15.09 -53.65
C ILE A 11 -56.10 -15.76 -52.82
N LEU A 12 -55.12 -14.98 -52.37
CA LEU A 12 -54.14 -15.42 -51.37
C LEU A 12 -54.78 -15.30 -49.99
N LYS A 13 -55.26 -16.44 -49.46
CA LYS A 13 -55.54 -16.57 -48.03
C LYS A 13 -54.23 -16.45 -47.25
N GLY A 14 -54.23 -15.68 -46.17
CA GLY A 14 -53.04 -15.43 -45.36
C GLY A 14 -52.81 -16.46 -44.26
N PHE A 15 -52.19 -16.02 -43.17
CA PHE A 15 -52.08 -16.83 -41.94
C PHE A 15 -53.47 -17.32 -41.51
N SER A 16 -53.57 -18.59 -41.16
CA SER A 16 -54.83 -19.20 -40.75
C SER A 16 -55.26 -18.71 -39.36
N ILE A 17 -56.55 -18.45 -39.18
CA ILE A 17 -57.09 -17.85 -37.95
C ILE A 17 -57.85 -18.90 -37.13
N GLY A 18 -57.60 -18.94 -35.82
CA GLY A 18 -58.38 -19.74 -34.88
C GLY A 18 -59.68 -19.04 -34.46
N SER A 19 -60.80 -19.77 -34.48
CA SER A 19 -62.13 -19.29 -34.04
C SER A 19 -62.62 -19.96 -32.75
N THR A 20 -61.77 -20.75 -32.10
CA THR A 20 -62.09 -21.53 -30.89
C THR A 20 -61.26 -21.07 -29.69
N VAL A 21 -61.46 -21.68 -28.52
CA VAL A 21 -60.68 -21.40 -27.31
C VAL A 21 -59.26 -21.98 -27.33
N GLN A 22 -58.92 -22.79 -28.34
CA GLN A 22 -57.58 -23.35 -28.53
C GLN A 22 -56.72 -22.40 -29.34
N SER A 23 -55.45 -22.25 -28.93
CA SER A 23 -54.47 -21.48 -29.70
C SER A 23 -54.21 -22.13 -31.07
N HIS A 24 -54.01 -21.29 -32.09
CA HIS A 24 -53.99 -21.74 -33.49
C HIS A 24 -52.60 -21.67 -34.12
N THR A 25 -51.97 -20.49 -34.11
CA THR A 25 -50.56 -20.34 -34.52
C THR A 25 -49.68 -21.04 -33.49
N LYS A 26 -48.80 -21.94 -33.96
CA LYS A 26 -47.80 -22.66 -33.15
C LYS A 26 -46.39 -22.27 -33.59
N GLY A 27 -45.54 -21.85 -32.65
CA GLY A 27 -44.19 -21.33 -32.95
C GLY A 27 -44.19 -19.93 -33.59
N ILE A 28 -43.34 -19.72 -34.59
CA ILE A 28 -43.29 -18.51 -35.43
C ILE A 28 -43.52 -18.91 -36.88
N TRP A 29 -44.50 -18.29 -37.53
CA TRP A 29 -44.81 -18.44 -38.94
C TRP A 29 -44.27 -17.23 -39.71
N MET A 30 -43.66 -17.47 -40.87
CA MET A 30 -43.07 -16.43 -41.70
C MET A 30 -43.75 -16.37 -43.06
N TRP A 31 -44.10 -15.17 -43.51
CA TRP A 31 -44.63 -14.94 -44.85
C TRP A 31 -43.93 -13.76 -45.52
N CYS A 32 -43.18 -14.05 -46.58
CA CYS A 32 -42.45 -13.08 -47.38
C CYS A 32 -43.29 -12.63 -48.57
N VAL A 33 -43.56 -11.33 -48.69
CA VAL A 33 -44.29 -10.73 -49.81
C VAL A 33 -43.55 -9.50 -50.36
N PRO A 34 -43.72 -9.10 -51.63
CA PRO A 34 -43.19 -7.83 -52.12
C PRO A 34 -43.71 -6.66 -51.28
N HIS A 35 -42.86 -5.71 -50.91
CA HIS A 35 -43.28 -4.58 -50.10
C HIS A 35 -44.14 -3.62 -50.96
N PRO A 36 -45.37 -3.26 -50.55
CA PRO A 36 -46.33 -2.54 -51.41
C PRO A 36 -45.81 -1.17 -51.88
N GLU A 37 -45.14 -0.43 -50.99
CA GLU A 37 -44.64 0.93 -51.27
C GLU A 37 -43.13 0.99 -51.63
N LYS A 38 -42.41 -0.14 -51.66
CA LYS A 38 -40.93 -0.17 -51.81
C LYS A 38 -40.52 -1.28 -52.77
N ALA A 39 -40.40 -0.94 -54.05
CA ALA A 39 -40.26 -1.91 -55.14
C ALA A 39 -39.02 -2.83 -55.08
N ASP A 40 -37.97 -2.43 -54.34
CA ASP A 40 -36.72 -3.16 -54.13
C ASP A 40 -36.67 -3.92 -52.78
N HIS A 41 -37.75 -3.92 -52.01
CA HIS A 41 -37.82 -4.53 -50.68
C HIS A 41 -38.84 -5.67 -50.59
N THR A 42 -38.52 -6.66 -49.75
CA THR A 42 -39.44 -7.71 -49.30
C THR A 42 -40.00 -7.33 -47.92
N LEU A 43 -41.33 -7.35 -47.78
CA LEU A 43 -41.98 -7.31 -46.48
C LEU A 43 -42.04 -8.73 -45.92
N VAL A 44 -41.38 -8.95 -44.78
CA VAL A 44 -41.40 -10.23 -44.05
C VAL A 44 -42.35 -10.08 -42.87
N LEU A 45 -43.48 -10.78 -42.92
CA LEU A 45 -44.44 -10.85 -41.83
C LEU A 45 -44.10 -12.06 -40.96
N LEU A 46 -43.97 -11.83 -39.64
CA LEU A 46 -43.78 -12.88 -38.64
C LEU A 46 -45.02 -12.94 -37.75
N ASP A 47 -45.81 -13.99 -37.89
CA ASP A 47 -46.93 -14.29 -37.00
C ASP A 47 -46.46 -15.23 -35.88
N THR A 48 -46.77 -14.90 -34.64
CA THR A 48 -46.26 -15.60 -33.45
C THR A 48 -47.40 -16.29 -32.72
N GLU A 49 -47.12 -17.45 -32.15
CA GLU A 49 -48.02 -18.09 -31.20
C GLU A 49 -48.42 -17.14 -30.05
N GLY A 50 -49.70 -17.18 -29.69
CA GLY A 50 -50.24 -16.41 -28.58
C GLY A 50 -49.69 -16.86 -27.23
N LEU A 51 -49.42 -15.89 -26.35
CA LEU A 51 -48.91 -16.13 -25.02
C LEU A 51 -50.00 -16.73 -24.11
N GLU A 52 -49.58 -17.59 -23.16
CA GLU A 52 -50.44 -18.18 -22.12
C GLU A 52 -51.52 -19.15 -22.63
N ASP A 53 -51.17 -19.99 -23.62
CA ASP A 53 -52.03 -21.11 -24.02
C ASP A 53 -52.29 -22.08 -22.84
N VAL A 54 -53.56 -22.19 -22.43
CA VAL A 54 -54.01 -22.97 -21.27
C VAL A 54 -53.75 -24.48 -21.45
N GLU A 55 -53.65 -24.97 -22.68
CA GLU A 55 -53.32 -26.37 -22.96
C GLU A 55 -51.81 -26.69 -22.88
N LYS A 56 -50.94 -25.67 -22.78
CA LYS A 56 -49.49 -25.87 -22.61
C LYS A 56 -49.11 -26.04 -21.14
N GLY A 57 -48.53 -27.20 -20.83
CA GLY A 57 -47.82 -27.42 -19.57
C GLY A 57 -46.46 -26.71 -19.47
N ASP A 58 -45.96 -26.11 -20.55
CA ASP A 58 -44.63 -25.47 -20.59
C ASP A 58 -44.68 -24.03 -21.13
N LYS A 59 -44.52 -23.06 -20.22
CA LYS A 59 -44.46 -21.62 -20.50
C LYS A 59 -43.11 -21.16 -21.10
N ASN A 60 -42.12 -22.05 -21.25
CA ASN A 60 -40.78 -21.71 -21.73
C ASN A 60 -40.77 -21.19 -23.17
N ASN A 61 -41.46 -21.89 -24.06
CA ASN A 61 -41.41 -21.63 -25.50
C ASN A 61 -42.01 -20.25 -25.84
N ASP A 62 -43.09 -19.85 -25.18
CA ASP A 62 -43.82 -18.61 -25.45
C ASP A 62 -42.93 -17.36 -25.29
N THR A 63 -42.11 -17.32 -24.23
CA THR A 63 -41.19 -16.19 -24.00
C THR A 63 -40.03 -16.19 -25.00
N GLN A 64 -39.51 -17.37 -25.35
CA GLN A 64 -38.43 -17.52 -26.33
C GLN A 64 -38.89 -17.12 -27.74
N ILE A 65 -40.12 -17.48 -28.12
CA ILE A 65 -40.81 -17.04 -29.34
C ILE A 65 -40.91 -15.51 -29.37
N PHE A 66 -41.35 -14.90 -28.27
CA PHE A 66 -41.49 -13.45 -28.18
C PHE A 66 -40.13 -12.73 -28.28
N ALA A 67 -39.06 -13.30 -27.69
CA ALA A 67 -37.71 -12.74 -27.78
C ALA A 67 -37.13 -12.85 -29.19
N LEU A 68 -37.32 -14.00 -29.86
CA LEU A 68 -36.97 -14.17 -31.26
C LEU A 68 -37.72 -13.18 -32.15
N ALA A 69 -39.00 -12.91 -31.89
CA ALA A 69 -39.78 -11.93 -32.65
C ALA A 69 -39.22 -10.50 -32.49
N ILE A 70 -38.77 -10.08 -31.31
CA ILE A 70 -38.07 -8.80 -31.11
C ILE A 70 -36.73 -8.78 -31.86
N LEU A 71 -35.92 -9.84 -31.74
CA LEU A 71 -34.59 -9.92 -32.35
C LEU A 71 -34.61 -9.92 -33.88
N LEU A 72 -35.57 -10.62 -34.48
CA LEU A 72 -35.68 -10.80 -35.94
C LEU A 72 -36.43 -9.65 -36.64
N SER A 73 -37.30 -8.92 -35.93
CA SER A 73 -38.09 -7.84 -36.53
C SER A 73 -37.35 -6.51 -36.65
N SER A 74 -37.86 -5.62 -37.51
CA SER A 74 -37.47 -4.19 -37.61
C SER A 74 -38.51 -3.27 -36.97
N THR A 75 -39.74 -3.77 -36.86
CA THR A 75 -40.86 -3.14 -36.17
C THR A 75 -41.57 -4.27 -35.43
N PHE A 76 -41.69 -4.13 -34.11
CA PHE A 76 -42.28 -5.14 -33.24
C PHE A 76 -43.70 -4.71 -32.89
N VAL A 77 -44.68 -5.51 -33.30
CA VAL A 77 -46.11 -5.21 -33.06
C VAL A 77 -46.57 -5.93 -31.80
N TYR A 78 -46.69 -5.21 -30.69
CA TYR A 78 -47.22 -5.78 -29.45
C TYR A 78 -48.74 -5.63 -29.41
N ASN A 79 -49.45 -6.73 -29.67
CA ASN A 79 -50.91 -6.75 -29.71
C ASN A 79 -51.52 -7.23 -28.40
N THR A 80 -52.25 -6.35 -27.71
CA THR A 80 -52.96 -6.66 -26.45
C THR A 80 -54.44 -6.29 -26.53
N MET A 81 -55.28 -6.95 -25.74
CA MET A 81 -56.70 -6.60 -25.63
C MET A 81 -56.90 -5.46 -24.62
N ASN A 82 -57.89 -4.61 -24.88
CA ASN A 82 -58.33 -3.53 -24.01
C ASN A 82 -57.24 -2.47 -23.75
N LYS A 83 -56.92 -2.21 -22.48
CA LYS A 83 -56.05 -1.13 -22.00
C LYS A 83 -54.63 -1.62 -21.72
N ILE A 84 -53.68 -0.70 -21.62
CA ILE A 84 -52.36 -1.01 -21.07
C ILE A 84 -52.49 -1.22 -19.56
N ASP A 85 -52.03 -2.38 -19.07
CA ASP A 85 -51.94 -2.68 -17.65
C ASP A 85 -50.50 -3.03 -17.23
N GLN A 86 -50.29 -3.27 -15.93
CA GLN A 86 -48.96 -3.57 -15.42
C GLN A 86 -48.45 -4.94 -15.90
N THR A 87 -49.35 -5.92 -16.08
CA THR A 87 -49.01 -7.27 -16.58
C THR A 87 -48.38 -7.21 -17.97
N ALA A 88 -48.99 -6.44 -18.88
CA ALA A 88 -48.46 -6.26 -20.23
C ALA A 88 -47.11 -5.51 -20.25
N ILE A 89 -46.93 -4.53 -19.35
CA ILE A 89 -45.65 -3.82 -19.17
C ILE A 89 -44.56 -4.74 -18.62
N ASP A 90 -44.85 -5.55 -17.61
CA ASP A 90 -43.88 -6.46 -16.98
C ASP A 90 -43.44 -7.57 -17.94
N LEU A 91 -44.40 -8.12 -18.70
CA LEU A 91 -44.16 -9.08 -19.77
C LEU A 91 -43.27 -8.50 -20.88
N LEU A 92 -43.61 -7.32 -21.41
CA LEU A 92 -42.81 -6.68 -22.46
C LEU A 92 -41.37 -6.38 -21.96
N HIS A 93 -41.23 -5.85 -20.74
CA HIS A 93 -39.92 -5.65 -20.12
C HIS A 93 -39.11 -6.96 -20.05
N PHE A 94 -39.71 -8.03 -19.52
CA PHE A 94 -39.05 -9.32 -19.33
C PHE A 94 -38.50 -9.89 -20.64
N VAL A 95 -39.30 -9.89 -21.71
CA VAL A 95 -38.83 -10.42 -22.99
C VAL A 95 -37.77 -9.53 -23.61
N THR A 96 -37.83 -8.22 -23.40
CA THR A 96 -36.81 -7.31 -23.93
C THR A 96 -35.45 -7.53 -23.25
N GLU A 97 -35.42 -7.81 -21.94
CA GLU A 97 -34.21 -8.27 -21.24
C GLU A 97 -33.70 -9.62 -21.77
N LEU A 98 -34.59 -10.60 -22.01
CA LEU A 98 -34.21 -11.89 -22.58
C LEU A 98 -33.62 -11.73 -24.00
N SER A 99 -34.19 -10.83 -24.81
CA SER A 99 -33.71 -10.50 -26.15
C SER A 99 -32.30 -9.91 -26.09
N ASN A 100 -32.09 -8.91 -25.24
CA ASN A 100 -30.77 -8.31 -25.00
C ASN A 100 -29.73 -9.37 -24.58
N LEU A 101 -30.09 -10.27 -23.67
CA LEU A 101 -29.21 -11.37 -23.24
C LEU A 101 -28.86 -12.34 -24.38
N LEU A 102 -29.85 -12.79 -25.15
CA LEU A 102 -29.63 -13.71 -26.29
C LEU A 102 -28.69 -13.08 -27.33
N ARG A 103 -28.78 -11.77 -27.54
CA ARG A 103 -27.81 -11.02 -28.36
C ARG A 103 -26.40 -11.10 -27.77
N THR A 104 -26.21 -10.76 -26.50
CA THR A 104 -24.90 -10.82 -25.82
C THR A 104 -24.29 -12.23 -25.79
N LEU A 105 -25.11 -13.28 -25.73
CA LEU A 105 -24.65 -14.68 -25.80
C LEU A 105 -24.24 -15.10 -27.23
N SER A 106 -24.83 -14.48 -28.25
CA SER A 106 -24.52 -14.76 -29.66
C SER A 106 -23.36 -13.94 -30.23
N SER A 107 -23.02 -12.81 -29.61
CA SER A 107 -21.80 -12.05 -29.91
C SER A 107 -20.57 -12.78 -29.34
N HIS A 108 -19.85 -13.50 -30.21
CA HIS A 108 -18.66 -14.28 -29.85
C HIS A 108 -17.47 -13.47 -29.27
N ASP A 109 -17.53 -12.13 -29.28
CA ASP A 109 -16.50 -11.21 -28.76
C ASP A 109 -17.00 -10.49 -27.48
N LEU A 110 -16.78 -11.08 -26.30
CA LEU A 110 -17.03 -10.44 -24.99
C LEU A 110 -16.12 -9.21 -24.71
N ASN A 111 -15.22 -8.87 -25.63
CA ASN A 111 -14.19 -7.85 -25.51
C ASN A 111 -14.41 -6.60 -26.38
N ARG A 112 -15.45 -6.56 -27.21
CA ARG A 112 -15.80 -5.31 -27.93
C ARG A 112 -16.61 -4.41 -27.01
N ILE A 113 -16.14 -3.17 -26.85
CA ILE A 113 -16.95 -2.07 -26.32
C ILE A 113 -17.99 -1.76 -27.41
N GLU A 114 -19.24 -2.15 -27.20
CA GLU A 114 -20.34 -1.78 -28.09
C GLU A 114 -20.54 -0.26 -28.04
N ASP A 115 -20.46 0.41 -29.20
CA ASP A 115 -20.86 1.82 -29.31
C ASP A 115 -22.38 1.94 -29.06
N GLU A 116 -22.81 3.02 -28.41
CA GLU A 116 -24.24 3.27 -28.16
C GLU A 116 -25.06 3.34 -29.46
N ALA A 117 -24.41 3.64 -30.59
CA ALA A 117 -25.00 3.59 -31.92
C ALA A 117 -25.33 2.16 -32.40
N ASP A 118 -24.48 1.17 -32.14
CA ASP A 118 -24.75 -0.24 -32.48
C ASP A 118 -25.91 -0.80 -31.61
N LEU A 119 -26.01 -0.36 -30.36
CA LEU A 119 -27.14 -0.68 -29.47
C LEU A 119 -28.47 -0.18 -30.03
N VAL A 120 -28.54 1.10 -30.44
CA VAL A 120 -29.76 1.73 -30.97
C VAL A 120 -30.12 1.20 -32.37
N SER A 121 -29.13 0.80 -33.18
CA SER A 121 -29.33 0.27 -34.53
C SER A 121 -29.96 -1.13 -34.59
N PHE A 122 -29.99 -1.87 -33.48
CA PHE A 122 -30.34 -3.29 -33.47
C PHE A 122 -31.80 -3.58 -33.07
N TYR A 123 -32.36 -2.78 -32.14
CA TYR A 123 -33.71 -2.96 -31.62
C TYR A 123 -34.77 -2.46 -32.62
N PRO A 124 -35.93 -3.14 -32.72
CA PRO A 124 -37.02 -2.72 -33.59
C PRO A 124 -37.74 -1.48 -33.03
N ASP A 125 -38.48 -0.78 -33.89
CA ASP A 125 -39.45 0.22 -33.45
C ASP A 125 -40.67 -0.47 -32.82
N LEU A 126 -41.18 0.00 -31.68
CA LEU A 126 -42.35 -0.60 -31.02
C LEU A 126 -43.66 -0.01 -31.56
N VAL A 127 -44.59 -0.89 -31.97
CA VAL A 127 -45.98 -0.53 -32.30
C VAL A 127 -46.90 -1.29 -31.37
N TRP A 128 -47.55 -0.61 -30.43
CA TRP A 128 -48.49 -1.23 -29.49
C TRP A 128 -49.92 -1.12 -30.05
N THR A 129 -50.56 -2.25 -30.32
CA THR A 129 -51.93 -2.33 -30.84
C THR A 129 -52.90 -2.76 -29.74
N LEU A 130 -53.88 -1.92 -29.45
CA LEU A 130 -54.88 -2.12 -28.39
C LEU A 130 -56.23 -2.49 -29.01
N ARG A 131 -56.63 -3.76 -28.87
CA ARG A 131 -57.82 -4.33 -29.51
C ARG A 131 -59.05 -4.28 -28.61
N ASP A 132 -60.23 -4.03 -29.19
CA ASP A 132 -61.49 -3.81 -28.44
C ASP A 132 -61.30 -2.71 -27.37
N PHE A 133 -60.72 -1.57 -27.74
CA PHE A 133 -60.51 -0.45 -26.83
C PHE A 133 -61.85 0.16 -26.41
N TYR A 134 -62.01 0.49 -25.12
CA TYR A 134 -63.30 0.94 -24.55
C TYR A 134 -63.21 2.21 -23.69
N LEU A 135 -62.01 2.78 -23.51
CA LEU A 135 -61.81 3.98 -22.70
C LEU A 135 -61.96 5.22 -23.58
N SER A 136 -62.49 6.32 -23.02
CA SER A 136 -62.28 7.63 -23.65
C SER A 136 -60.80 8.00 -23.51
N LEU A 137 -60.19 8.49 -24.60
CA LEU A 137 -58.83 9.01 -24.59
C LEU A 137 -58.83 10.43 -23.99
N GLU A 138 -59.04 10.51 -22.67
CA GLU A 138 -59.05 11.74 -21.90
C GLU A 138 -58.07 11.66 -20.71
N ALA A 139 -57.28 12.71 -20.51
CA ALA A 139 -56.44 12.91 -19.32
C ALA A 139 -56.58 14.35 -18.82
N ASP A 140 -56.74 14.52 -17.51
CA ASP A 140 -56.95 15.83 -16.85
C ASP A 140 -58.05 16.71 -17.50
N GLY A 141 -59.06 16.07 -18.09
CA GLY A 141 -60.19 16.73 -18.79
C GLY A 141 -59.87 17.23 -20.21
N GLN A 142 -58.74 16.81 -20.79
CA GLN A 142 -58.36 17.09 -22.18
C GLN A 142 -58.29 15.79 -23.00
N ASN A 143 -58.72 15.87 -24.26
CA ASN A 143 -58.59 14.75 -25.19
C ASN A 143 -57.11 14.53 -25.52
N ILE A 144 -56.66 13.28 -25.47
CA ILE A 144 -55.30 12.86 -25.82
C ILE A 144 -55.31 11.91 -27.01
N THR A 145 -54.17 11.77 -27.67
CA THR A 145 -53.95 10.76 -28.71
C THR A 145 -53.61 9.39 -28.11
N ALA A 146 -53.71 8.33 -28.91
CA ALA A 146 -53.26 7.00 -28.52
C ALA A 146 -51.75 6.97 -28.16
N ASP A 147 -50.92 7.75 -28.86
CA ASP A 147 -49.49 7.87 -28.58
C ASP A 147 -49.24 8.53 -27.22
N GLU A 148 -49.95 9.61 -26.89
CA GLU A 148 -49.89 10.26 -25.58
C GLU A 148 -50.41 9.33 -24.45
N TYR A 149 -51.40 8.48 -24.73
CA TYR A 149 -51.84 7.46 -23.79
C TYR A 149 -50.74 6.41 -23.49
N LEU A 150 -49.97 5.99 -24.51
CA LEU A 150 -48.82 5.11 -24.33
C LEU A 150 -47.70 5.80 -23.55
N GLU A 151 -47.31 7.03 -23.91
CA GLU A 151 -46.27 7.78 -23.19
C GLU A 151 -46.66 8.05 -21.72
N ASN A 152 -47.92 8.38 -21.46
CA ASN A 152 -48.44 8.51 -20.09
C ASN A 152 -48.40 7.17 -19.32
N SER A 153 -48.67 6.04 -19.98
CA SER A 153 -48.60 4.71 -19.38
C SER A 153 -47.16 4.28 -19.02
N LEU A 154 -46.18 4.76 -19.79
CA LEU A 154 -44.74 4.54 -19.58
C LEU A 154 -44.07 5.61 -18.70
N LYS A 155 -44.80 6.64 -18.26
CA LYS A 155 -44.25 7.76 -17.48
C LYS A 155 -43.70 7.29 -16.12
N LEU A 156 -42.47 7.70 -15.82
CA LEU A 156 -41.77 7.36 -14.58
C LEU A 156 -42.31 8.17 -13.38
N LYS A 157 -42.29 7.56 -12.19
CA LYS A 157 -42.60 8.24 -10.93
C LYS A 157 -41.33 8.88 -10.34
N PRO A 158 -41.37 10.15 -9.90
CA PRO A 158 -40.17 10.95 -9.57
C PRO A 158 -39.54 10.66 -8.19
N ASP A 159 -39.98 9.64 -7.47
CA ASP A 159 -39.73 9.47 -6.04
C ASP A 159 -39.02 8.13 -5.74
N THR A 160 -38.00 8.15 -4.87
CA THR A 160 -36.96 7.12 -4.70
C THR A 160 -37.30 5.98 -3.75
N HIS A 161 -38.53 5.91 -3.22
CA HIS A 161 -38.98 4.77 -2.42
C HIS A 161 -38.88 3.42 -3.17
N GLN A 162 -38.55 2.33 -2.45
CA GLN A 162 -38.29 0.99 -3.03
C GLN A 162 -39.43 0.49 -3.93
N ASN A 163 -40.70 0.77 -3.58
CA ASN A 163 -41.86 0.38 -4.36
C ASN A 163 -41.95 1.09 -5.73
N HIS A 164 -41.33 2.27 -5.88
CA HIS A 164 -41.24 2.97 -7.16
C HIS A 164 -40.13 2.44 -8.05
N GLN A 165 -39.08 1.81 -7.50
CA GLN A 165 -38.05 1.14 -8.32
C GLN A 165 -38.66 0.01 -9.16
N ASN A 166 -39.50 -0.83 -8.53
CA ASN A 166 -40.20 -1.91 -9.23
C ASN A 166 -41.20 -1.39 -10.29
N PHE A 167 -41.81 -0.23 -10.07
CA PHE A 167 -42.72 0.40 -11.04
C PHE A 167 -41.97 1.07 -12.21
N ASN A 168 -40.83 1.71 -11.92
CA ASN A 168 -40.04 2.46 -12.90
C ASN A 168 -39.17 1.55 -13.77
N LEU A 169 -38.59 0.48 -13.22
CA LEU A 169 -37.62 -0.37 -13.93
C LEU A 169 -38.17 -0.93 -15.26
N PRO A 170 -39.36 -1.55 -15.33
CA PRO A 170 -39.93 -2.02 -16.61
C PRO A 170 -40.08 -0.90 -17.64
N ARG A 171 -40.50 0.29 -17.19
CA ARG A 171 -40.76 1.47 -18.03
C ARG A 171 -39.46 2.08 -18.56
N CYS A 172 -38.44 2.20 -17.70
CA CYS A 172 -37.09 2.61 -18.10
C CYS A 172 -36.51 1.67 -19.16
N CYS A 173 -36.66 0.36 -18.98
CA CYS A 173 -36.19 -0.63 -19.95
C CYS A 173 -36.94 -0.49 -21.29
N ILE A 174 -38.28 -0.46 -21.30
CA ILE A 174 -39.08 -0.27 -22.53
C ILE A 174 -38.67 1.03 -23.26
N GLN A 175 -38.51 2.14 -22.54
CA GLN A 175 -38.06 3.41 -23.13
C GLN A 175 -36.65 3.35 -23.72
N LYS A 176 -35.73 2.62 -23.07
CA LYS A 176 -34.34 2.45 -23.52
C LYS A 176 -34.20 1.53 -24.73
N PHE A 177 -34.91 0.41 -24.73
CA PHE A 177 -34.83 -0.59 -25.78
C PHE A 177 -35.66 -0.22 -27.02
N PHE A 178 -36.80 0.42 -26.84
CA PHE A 178 -37.65 0.91 -27.93
C PHE A 178 -37.60 2.44 -27.97
N PRO A 179 -36.63 3.05 -28.69
CA PRO A 179 -36.52 4.50 -28.78
C PRO A 179 -37.75 5.09 -29.49
N ILE A 180 -38.14 4.51 -30.63
CA ILE A 180 -39.38 4.86 -31.34
C ILE A 180 -40.51 3.96 -30.85
N LYS A 181 -41.62 4.59 -30.48
CA LYS A 181 -42.83 3.97 -29.95
C LYS A 181 -44.03 4.59 -30.67
N LYS A 182 -45.02 3.77 -31.01
CA LYS A 182 -46.27 4.16 -31.66
C LYS A 182 -47.41 3.36 -31.05
N CYS A 183 -48.57 3.97 -30.89
CA CYS A 183 -49.77 3.31 -30.40
C CYS A 183 -50.91 3.40 -31.42
N PHE A 184 -51.67 2.31 -31.56
CA PHE A 184 -52.93 2.28 -32.28
C PHE A 184 -54.00 1.63 -31.41
N ILE A 185 -55.13 2.31 -31.27
CA ILE A 185 -56.36 1.73 -30.72
C ILE A 185 -57.20 1.17 -31.85
N PHE A 186 -57.90 0.07 -31.57
CA PHE A 186 -58.85 -0.55 -32.47
C PHE A 186 -60.17 -0.76 -31.74
N ASP A 187 -61.23 -0.18 -32.27
CA ASP A 187 -62.59 -0.48 -31.84
C ASP A 187 -62.97 -1.93 -32.19
N SER A 188 -64.08 -2.41 -31.64
CA SER A 188 -64.45 -3.81 -31.85
C SER A 188 -64.90 -4.03 -33.30
N PRO A 189 -64.27 -4.97 -34.06
CA PRO A 189 -64.43 -5.03 -35.52
C PRO A 189 -65.86 -5.20 -36.02
N THR A 190 -66.70 -5.85 -35.21
CA THR A 190 -68.12 -6.08 -35.47
C THR A 190 -68.78 -6.56 -34.18
N HIS A 191 -70.11 -6.66 -34.15
CA HIS A 191 -70.84 -7.13 -32.98
C HIS A 191 -70.40 -8.56 -32.55
N ARG A 192 -70.13 -8.76 -31.25
CA ARG A 192 -69.52 -9.96 -30.64
C ARG A 192 -69.94 -11.34 -31.22
N LYS A 193 -71.21 -11.51 -31.59
CA LYS A 193 -71.74 -12.75 -32.21
C LYS A 193 -71.18 -13.07 -33.59
N LYS A 194 -70.68 -12.07 -34.34
CA LYS A 194 -70.08 -12.20 -35.67
C LYS A 194 -68.55 -12.38 -35.65
N LEU A 195 -67.86 -12.16 -34.51
CA LEU A 195 -66.39 -12.18 -34.44
C LEU A 195 -65.76 -13.51 -34.90
N ALA A 196 -66.42 -14.64 -34.64
CA ALA A 196 -65.95 -15.96 -35.11
C ALA A 196 -66.00 -16.14 -36.65
N GLN A 197 -66.63 -15.20 -37.38
CA GLN A 197 -66.79 -15.21 -38.84
C GLN A 197 -65.99 -14.09 -39.52
N LEU A 198 -65.13 -13.36 -38.77
CA LEU A 198 -64.49 -12.11 -39.22
C LEU A 198 -63.69 -12.25 -40.53
N GLU A 199 -63.01 -13.40 -40.77
CA GLU A 199 -62.30 -13.69 -42.04
C GLU A 199 -63.24 -13.66 -43.27
N THR A 200 -64.51 -13.99 -43.08
CA THR A 200 -65.51 -14.15 -44.16
C THR A 200 -66.38 -12.92 -44.38
N LEU A 201 -66.36 -11.94 -43.48
CA LEU A 201 -67.11 -10.70 -43.61
C LEU A 201 -66.46 -9.78 -44.66
N HIS A 202 -67.30 -8.99 -45.34
CA HIS A 202 -66.84 -7.92 -46.21
C HIS A 202 -66.67 -6.61 -45.41
N ASP A 203 -65.87 -5.67 -45.91
CA ASP A 203 -65.46 -4.46 -45.17
C ASP A 203 -66.62 -3.50 -44.84
N ASP A 204 -67.78 -3.65 -45.51
CA ASP A 204 -69.02 -2.92 -45.24
C ASP A 204 -69.92 -3.57 -44.16
N GLU A 205 -69.57 -4.77 -43.69
CA GLU A 205 -70.19 -5.44 -42.53
C GLU A 205 -69.42 -5.21 -41.21
N LEU A 206 -68.27 -4.54 -41.31
CA LEU A 206 -67.42 -4.18 -40.19
C LEU A 206 -67.75 -2.77 -39.68
N ASP A 207 -67.26 -2.46 -38.48
CA ASP A 207 -67.33 -1.10 -37.97
C ASP A 207 -66.48 -0.14 -38.85
N PRO A 208 -67.03 1.00 -39.33
CA PRO A 208 -66.31 1.91 -40.21
C PRO A 208 -65.05 2.52 -39.59
N ASP A 209 -65.07 2.81 -38.28
CA ASP A 209 -63.94 3.41 -37.58
C ASP A 209 -62.84 2.36 -37.40
N PHE A 210 -63.20 1.10 -37.11
CA PHE A 210 -62.25 -0.03 -37.13
C PHE A 210 -61.59 -0.21 -38.51
N VAL A 211 -62.35 -0.14 -39.61
CA VAL A 211 -61.80 -0.27 -40.97
C VAL A 211 -60.80 0.85 -41.28
N GLN A 212 -61.09 2.09 -40.84
CA GLN A 212 -60.17 3.21 -41.00
C GLN A 212 -58.91 3.06 -40.12
N GLN A 213 -59.06 2.65 -38.86
CA GLN A 213 -57.94 2.38 -37.94
C GLN A 213 -56.98 1.32 -38.49
N VAL A 214 -57.51 0.25 -39.10
CA VAL A 214 -56.71 -0.79 -39.79
C VAL A 214 -55.99 -0.23 -41.03
N ALA A 215 -56.65 0.63 -41.80
CA ALA A 215 -56.01 1.29 -42.95
C ALA A 215 -54.85 2.21 -42.50
N ASP A 216 -55.06 3.01 -41.45
CA ASP A 216 -54.05 3.92 -40.90
C ASP A 216 -52.85 3.18 -40.29
N PHE A 217 -53.10 2.07 -39.59
CA PHE A 217 -52.07 1.15 -39.10
C PHE A 217 -51.24 0.56 -40.25
N CYS A 218 -51.89 -0.01 -41.28
CA CYS A 218 -51.20 -0.57 -42.44
C CYS A 218 -50.37 0.49 -43.18
N TYR A 219 -50.94 1.68 -43.39
CA TYR A 219 -50.24 2.82 -43.98
C TYR A 219 -48.98 3.18 -43.16
N TYR A 220 -49.10 3.26 -41.84
CA TYR A 220 -47.96 3.55 -40.97
C TYR A 220 -46.85 2.50 -41.11
N ILE A 221 -47.18 1.21 -41.03
CA ILE A 221 -46.21 0.11 -41.18
C ILE A 221 -45.48 0.20 -42.53
N PHE A 222 -46.19 0.34 -43.65
CA PHE A 222 -45.54 0.39 -44.97
C PHE A 222 -44.60 1.60 -45.14
N HIS A 223 -44.95 2.75 -44.56
CA HIS A 223 -44.15 3.97 -44.71
C HIS A 223 -43.02 4.10 -43.69
N HIS A 224 -43.22 3.68 -42.44
CA HIS A 224 -42.30 3.94 -41.32
C HIS A 224 -41.44 2.75 -40.93
N SER A 225 -41.85 1.50 -41.22
CA SER A 225 -41.02 0.33 -40.93
C SER A 225 -39.74 0.35 -41.77
N LYS A 226 -38.61 0.29 -41.06
CA LYS A 226 -37.25 0.31 -41.61
C LYS A 226 -36.87 -1.07 -42.15
N THR A 227 -35.88 -1.12 -43.03
CA THR A 227 -35.17 -2.36 -43.39
C THR A 227 -34.42 -2.90 -42.17
N LYS A 228 -34.43 -4.21 -41.91
CA LYS A 228 -33.66 -4.78 -40.78
C LYS A 228 -32.18 -4.52 -40.97
N THR A 229 -31.52 -4.04 -39.92
CA THR A 229 -30.08 -3.80 -39.87
C THR A 229 -29.42 -4.71 -38.83
N LEU A 230 -28.23 -5.19 -39.18
CA LEU A 230 -27.30 -5.87 -38.26
C LEU A 230 -26.26 -4.86 -37.74
N SER A 231 -25.47 -5.28 -36.74
CA SER A 231 -24.31 -4.55 -36.24
C SER A 231 -23.40 -4.09 -37.37
N GLY A 232 -22.88 -2.85 -37.30
CA GLY A 232 -22.15 -2.22 -38.41
C GLY A 232 -23.03 -1.75 -39.58
N GLY A 233 -24.35 -1.67 -39.41
CA GLY A 233 -25.27 -1.04 -40.37
C GLY A 233 -25.61 -1.87 -41.62
N ILE A 234 -25.30 -3.17 -41.61
CA ILE A 234 -25.56 -4.07 -42.74
C ILE A 234 -27.07 -4.30 -42.87
N LYS A 235 -27.66 -3.98 -44.03
CA LYS A 235 -29.06 -4.32 -44.33
C LYS A 235 -29.20 -5.83 -44.52
N ALA A 236 -30.01 -6.48 -43.68
CA ALA A 236 -30.26 -7.91 -43.80
C ALA A 236 -31.11 -8.20 -45.04
N ASN A 237 -30.73 -9.23 -45.79
CA ASN A 237 -31.58 -9.86 -46.79
C ASN A 237 -31.79 -11.36 -46.41
N GLY A 238 -32.11 -12.23 -47.37
CA GLY A 238 -32.58 -13.59 -47.08
C GLY A 238 -31.58 -14.44 -46.26
N PRO A 239 -30.34 -14.62 -46.73
CA PRO A 239 -29.32 -15.42 -46.05
C PRO A 239 -28.87 -14.83 -44.70
N GLU A 240 -28.87 -13.50 -44.53
CA GLU A 240 -28.53 -12.89 -43.24
C GLU A 240 -29.65 -13.13 -42.21
N LEU A 241 -30.92 -13.10 -42.64
CA LEU A 241 -32.04 -13.44 -41.77
C LEU A 241 -32.03 -14.93 -41.39
N GLU A 242 -31.72 -15.82 -42.34
CA GLU A 242 -31.48 -17.26 -42.07
C GLU A 242 -30.35 -17.45 -41.04
N GLY A 243 -29.22 -16.76 -41.23
CA GLY A 243 -28.09 -16.78 -40.30
C GLY A 243 -28.47 -16.31 -38.89
N LEU A 244 -29.24 -15.22 -38.76
CA LEU A 244 -29.75 -14.75 -37.47
C LEU A 244 -30.66 -15.80 -36.80
N VAL A 245 -31.61 -16.37 -37.52
CA VAL A 245 -32.53 -17.39 -36.98
C VAL A 245 -31.74 -18.58 -36.44
N LEU A 246 -30.81 -19.12 -37.23
CA LEU A 246 -29.96 -20.23 -36.81
C LEU A 246 -29.12 -19.86 -35.58
N THR A 247 -28.50 -18.69 -35.55
CA THR A 247 -27.68 -18.24 -34.42
C THR A 247 -28.49 -18.12 -33.13
N PHE A 248 -29.66 -17.47 -33.15
CA PHE A 248 -30.46 -17.28 -31.93
C PHE A 248 -31.13 -18.58 -31.46
N VAL A 249 -31.63 -19.42 -32.37
CA VAL A 249 -32.20 -20.73 -32.02
C VAL A 249 -31.12 -21.65 -31.43
N ASN A 250 -29.90 -21.64 -31.99
CA ASN A 250 -28.77 -22.39 -31.42
C ASN A 250 -28.35 -21.87 -30.04
N ALA A 251 -28.36 -20.54 -29.82
CA ALA A 251 -28.08 -19.94 -28.53
C ALA A 251 -29.12 -20.35 -27.46
N ILE A 252 -30.41 -20.27 -27.78
CA ILE A 252 -31.50 -20.74 -26.91
C ILE A 252 -31.33 -22.22 -26.57
N THR A 253 -31.11 -23.06 -27.59
CA THR A 253 -30.96 -24.52 -27.44
C THR A 253 -29.73 -24.90 -26.61
N SER A 254 -28.61 -24.17 -26.76
CA SER A 254 -27.35 -24.47 -26.06
C SER A 254 -27.34 -23.97 -24.61
N ALA A 255 -28.12 -22.94 -24.29
CA ALA A 255 -28.08 -22.25 -23.00
C ALA A 255 -28.96 -22.89 -21.90
N ASN A 256 -29.72 -23.95 -22.19
CA ASN A 256 -30.56 -24.69 -21.22
C ASN A 256 -31.47 -23.78 -20.34
N LEU A 257 -32.03 -22.73 -20.93
CA LEU A 257 -32.67 -21.61 -20.22
C LEU A 257 -33.94 -22.00 -19.42
N PRO A 258 -34.00 -21.71 -18.10
CA PRO A 258 -35.15 -21.91 -17.22
C PRO A 258 -36.57 -21.48 -17.67
N CYS A 259 -37.57 -21.82 -16.86
CA CYS A 259 -38.91 -21.22 -16.88
C CYS A 259 -39.01 -19.90 -16.11
N MET A 260 -39.71 -18.92 -16.71
CA MET A 260 -40.19 -17.61 -16.25
C MET A 260 -39.59 -16.96 -14.98
N GLU A 261 -39.64 -17.59 -13.79
CA GLU A 261 -38.98 -17.08 -12.57
C GLU A 261 -37.59 -17.69 -12.34
N ASN A 262 -37.45 -19.00 -12.57
CA ASN A 262 -36.22 -19.75 -12.39
C ASN A 262 -35.18 -19.47 -13.48
N SER A 263 -35.55 -19.08 -14.70
CA SER A 263 -34.57 -18.60 -15.69
C SER A 263 -33.94 -17.30 -15.24
N VAL A 264 -34.72 -16.32 -14.77
CA VAL A 264 -34.14 -15.05 -14.32
C VAL A 264 -33.27 -15.23 -13.09
N LEU A 265 -33.63 -16.14 -12.17
CA LEU A 265 -32.79 -16.47 -11.01
C LEU A 265 -31.53 -17.26 -11.41
N ALA A 266 -31.62 -18.22 -12.33
CA ALA A 266 -30.45 -18.97 -12.83
C ALA A 266 -29.50 -18.07 -13.64
N LEU A 267 -30.04 -17.17 -14.47
CA LEU A 267 -29.28 -16.20 -15.25
C LEU A 267 -28.65 -15.11 -14.36
N ALA A 268 -29.40 -14.60 -13.38
CA ALA A 268 -28.84 -13.73 -12.36
C ALA A 268 -27.74 -14.46 -11.58
N GLN A 269 -27.91 -15.73 -11.25
CA GLN A 269 -26.88 -16.53 -10.59
C GLN A 269 -25.62 -16.71 -11.44
N ILE A 270 -25.75 -16.96 -12.76
CA ILE A 270 -24.60 -17.07 -13.68
C ILE A 270 -23.92 -15.69 -13.86
N ASN A 271 -24.67 -14.66 -14.23
CA ASN A 271 -24.12 -13.32 -14.50
C ASN A 271 -23.57 -12.66 -13.23
N ASN A 272 -24.23 -12.80 -12.08
CA ASN A 272 -23.72 -12.20 -10.85
C ASN A 272 -22.47 -12.94 -10.36
N SER A 273 -22.38 -14.27 -10.51
CA SER A 273 -21.12 -14.99 -10.28
C SER A 273 -20.01 -14.50 -11.21
N ALA A 274 -20.29 -14.34 -12.51
CA ALA A 274 -19.32 -13.80 -13.47
C ALA A 274 -18.94 -12.33 -13.16
N ALA A 275 -19.88 -11.51 -12.69
CA ALA A 275 -19.66 -10.13 -12.28
C ALA A 275 -18.79 -10.05 -11.02
N VAL A 276 -18.98 -10.95 -10.04
CA VAL A 276 -18.08 -11.09 -8.87
C VAL A 276 -16.66 -11.44 -9.34
N GLN A 277 -16.49 -12.44 -10.21
CA GLN A 277 -15.17 -12.81 -10.73
C GLN A 277 -14.51 -11.66 -11.50
N LYS A 278 -15.27 -10.94 -12.34
CA LYS A 278 -14.79 -9.78 -13.10
C LYS A 278 -14.38 -8.60 -12.19
N ALA A 279 -15.15 -8.34 -11.14
CA ALA A 279 -14.84 -7.32 -10.13
C ALA A 279 -13.58 -7.67 -9.31
N ILE A 280 -13.44 -8.93 -8.90
CA ILE A 280 -12.24 -9.42 -8.18
C ILE A 280 -11.00 -9.40 -9.10
N ALA A 281 -11.12 -9.79 -10.36
CA ALA A 281 -10.02 -9.72 -11.32
C ALA A 281 -9.53 -8.28 -11.53
N HIS A 282 -10.46 -7.32 -11.68
CA HIS A 282 -10.10 -5.89 -11.74
C HIS A 282 -9.44 -5.40 -10.45
N TYR A 283 -9.99 -5.76 -9.28
CA TYR A 283 -9.38 -5.42 -7.99
C TYR A 283 -7.95 -5.96 -7.87
N ASP A 284 -7.72 -7.23 -8.23
CA ASP A 284 -6.41 -7.86 -8.19
C ASP A 284 -5.42 -7.19 -9.14
N GLU A 285 -5.84 -6.84 -10.35
CA GLU A 285 -5.04 -6.08 -11.32
C GLU A 285 -4.66 -4.69 -10.77
N GLN A 286 -5.65 -3.92 -10.28
CA GLN A 286 -5.43 -2.59 -9.76
C GLN A 286 -4.50 -2.61 -8.54
N MET A 287 -4.69 -3.54 -7.61
CA MET A 287 -3.83 -3.68 -6.44
C MET A 287 -2.42 -4.13 -6.83
N ALA A 288 -2.26 -5.07 -7.76
CA ALA A 288 -0.96 -5.52 -8.24
C ALA A 288 -0.16 -4.43 -8.99
N GLN A 289 -0.85 -3.51 -9.69
CA GLN A 289 -0.23 -2.38 -10.37
C GLN A 289 0.09 -1.21 -9.44
N LYS A 290 -0.82 -0.89 -8.49
CA LYS A 290 -0.73 0.31 -7.63
C LYS A 290 0.03 0.08 -6.32
N VAL A 291 -0.03 -1.12 -5.74
CA VAL A 291 0.57 -1.41 -4.42
C VAL A 291 2.00 -1.91 -4.57
N GLN A 292 2.92 -1.26 -3.86
CA GLN A 292 4.29 -1.75 -3.70
C GLN A 292 4.56 -1.95 -2.21
N LEU A 293 4.93 -3.17 -1.82
CA LEU A 293 5.13 -3.53 -0.42
C LEU A 293 6.61 -3.39 0.02
N PRO A 294 6.88 -3.01 1.28
CA PRO A 294 5.93 -2.42 2.21
C PRO A 294 5.52 -0.98 1.78
N THR A 295 4.31 -0.59 2.19
CA THR A 295 3.85 0.80 2.10
C THR A 295 4.52 1.65 3.19
N GLU A 296 4.56 2.97 3.06
CA GLU A 296 5.13 3.85 4.09
C GLU A 296 4.22 3.89 5.34
N THR A 297 2.90 3.89 5.11
CA THR A 297 1.89 3.90 6.19
C THR A 297 0.80 2.86 5.95
N LEU A 298 0.04 2.53 7.00
CA LEU A 298 -1.17 1.71 6.85
C LEU A 298 -2.23 2.45 6.02
N GLN A 299 -2.33 3.77 6.18
CA GLN A 299 -3.33 4.60 5.52
C GLN A 299 -3.19 4.57 3.99
N GLU A 300 -1.94 4.61 3.48
CA GLU A 300 -1.62 4.43 2.06
C GLU A 300 -2.20 3.13 1.48
N LEU A 301 -2.01 2.00 2.18
CA LEU A 301 -2.57 0.71 1.75
C LEU A 301 -4.09 0.70 1.79
N LEU A 302 -4.69 1.29 2.83
CA LEU A 302 -6.15 1.35 3.01
C LEU A 302 -6.82 2.26 1.98
N ASP A 303 -6.18 3.35 1.57
CA ASP A 303 -6.73 4.26 0.55
C ASP A 303 -6.62 3.66 -0.86
N LEU A 304 -5.51 2.97 -1.18
CA LEU A 304 -5.37 2.20 -2.43
C LEU A 304 -6.38 1.05 -2.50
N HIS A 305 -6.59 0.34 -1.39
CA HIS A 305 -7.64 -0.67 -1.26
C HIS A 305 -9.03 -0.07 -1.47
N ARG A 306 -9.38 1.02 -0.78
CA ARG A 306 -10.71 1.67 -0.88
C ARG A 306 -11.00 2.17 -2.30
N ALA A 307 -9.99 2.72 -2.99
CA ALA A 307 -10.15 3.13 -4.39
C ALA A 307 -10.44 1.92 -5.29
N SER A 308 -9.66 0.84 -5.16
CA SER A 308 -9.80 -0.37 -5.97
C SER A 308 -11.09 -1.15 -5.65
N GLU A 309 -11.51 -1.17 -4.38
CA GLU A 309 -12.80 -1.69 -3.90
C GLU A 309 -13.97 -0.93 -4.55
N LYS A 310 -13.92 0.41 -4.56
CA LYS A 310 -14.96 1.24 -5.18
C LYS A 310 -15.08 0.97 -6.69
N GLU A 311 -13.95 0.92 -7.41
CA GLU A 311 -13.92 0.55 -8.83
C GLU A 311 -14.51 -0.86 -9.07
N ALA A 312 -14.14 -1.84 -8.25
CA ALA A 312 -14.65 -3.22 -8.33
C ALA A 312 -16.17 -3.30 -8.05
N ILE A 313 -16.69 -2.56 -7.08
CA ILE A 313 -18.13 -2.47 -6.79
C ILE A 313 -18.86 -1.80 -7.96
N GLU A 314 -18.33 -0.72 -8.54
CA GLU A 314 -18.92 -0.07 -9.72
C GLU A 314 -18.98 -1.03 -10.94
N ILE A 315 -17.92 -1.84 -11.14
CA ILE A 315 -17.90 -2.89 -12.16
C ILE A 315 -18.95 -3.97 -11.86
N PHE A 316 -19.05 -4.46 -10.63
CA PHE A 316 -20.08 -5.43 -10.24
C PHE A 316 -21.47 -4.87 -10.52
N MET A 317 -21.80 -3.67 -10.01
CA MET A 317 -23.11 -3.03 -10.20
C MET A 317 -23.47 -2.81 -11.67
N LYS A 318 -22.48 -2.56 -12.55
CA LYS A 318 -22.69 -2.44 -14.01
C LYS A 318 -22.94 -3.77 -14.73
N ASN A 319 -22.47 -4.90 -14.18
CA ASN A 319 -22.52 -6.22 -14.82
C ASN A 319 -23.48 -7.22 -14.12
N SER A 320 -24.00 -6.88 -12.94
CA SER A 320 -24.94 -7.68 -12.15
C SER A 320 -26.40 -7.28 -12.36
N PHE A 321 -27.34 -8.21 -12.17
CA PHE A 321 -28.78 -7.90 -12.12
C PHE A 321 -29.54 -8.87 -11.21
N LYS A 322 -30.69 -8.42 -10.67
CA LYS A 322 -31.60 -9.21 -9.81
C LYS A 322 -30.89 -10.03 -8.70
N ASP A 323 -29.92 -9.42 -8.00
CA ASP A 323 -29.25 -10.02 -6.84
C ASP A 323 -30.19 -10.05 -5.62
N VAL A 324 -31.09 -11.05 -5.59
CA VAL A 324 -32.03 -11.26 -4.49
C VAL A 324 -31.27 -11.44 -3.17
N ASP A 325 -31.73 -10.76 -2.13
CA ASP A 325 -31.10 -10.67 -0.81
C ASP A 325 -29.65 -10.14 -0.81
N GLN A 326 -29.18 -9.51 -1.88
CA GLN A 326 -27.80 -9.01 -2.04
C GLN A 326 -26.74 -10.12 -1.80
N LYS A 327 -27.05 -11.36 -2.22
CA LYS A 327 -26.20 -12.52 -1.95
C LYS A 327 -24.83 -12.36 -2.61
N PHE A 328 -24.79 -12.00 -3.89
CA PHE A 328 -23.54 -11.85 -4.63
C PHE A 328 -22.78 -10.58 -4.24
N GLN A 329 -23.49 -9.51 -3.89
CA GLN A 329 -22.88 -8.30 -3.32
C GLN A 329 -22.21 -8.59 -1.95
N LYS A 330 -22.83 -9.41 -1.10
CA LYS A 330 -22.23 -9.88 0.17
C LYS A 330 -21.06 -10.82 -0.06
N GLU A 331 -21.13 -11.69 -1.06
CA GLU A 331 -20.02 -12.56 -1.48
C GLU A 331 -18.82 -11.72 -1.94
N LEU A 332 -19.05 -10.74 -2.82
CA LEU A 332 -18.03 -9.77 -3.26
C LEU A 332 -17.41 -9.02 -2.08
N GLY A 333 -18.22 -8.47 -1.17
CA GLY A 333 -17.74 -7.79 0.03
C GLY A 333 -16.90 -8.71 0.94
N THR A 334 -17.27 -9.98 1.06
CA THR A 334 -16.51 -10.98 1.83
C THR A 334 -15.17 -11.30 1.16
N LEU A 335 -15.14 -11.45 -0.16
CA LEU A 335 -13.92 -11.69 -0.94
C LEU A 335 -12.97 -10.49 -0.92
N LEU A 336 -13.49 -9.27 -1.12
CA LEU A 336 -12.72 -8.03 -1.03
C LEU A 336 -12.16 -7.81 0.38
N LYS A 337 -12.93 -8.15 1.43
CA LYS A 337 -12.45 -8.11 2.80
C LYS A 337 -11.34 -9.12 3.07
N ALA A 338 -11.50 -10.36 2.62
CA ALA A 338 -10.44 -11.38 2.73
C ALA A 338 -9.15 -10.96 1.99
N LYS A 339 -9.28 -10.35 0.80
CA LYS A 339 -8.16 -9.76 0.06
C LYS A 339 -7.52 -8.59 0.80
N GLN A 340 -8.29 -7.72 1.44
CA GLN A 340 -7.77 -6.64 2.29
C GLN A 340 -6.90 -7.20 3.41
N ASP A 341 -7.41 -8.22 4.12
CA ASP A 341 -6.73 -8.83 5.26
C ASP A 341 -5.43 -9.52 4.83
N ASP A 342 -5.42 -10.18 3.67
CA ASP A 342 -4.22 -10.78 3.09
C ASP A 342 -3.17 -9.73 2.69
N PHE A 343 -3.56 -8.64 2.00
CA PHE A 343 -2.64 -7.53 1.72
C PHE A 343 -2.10 -6.86 2.99
N CYS A 344 -2.92 -6.72 4.04
CA CYS A 344 -2.46 -6.21 5.34
C CYS A 344 -1.41 -7.13 5.98
N LYS A 345 -1.62 -8.45 5.90
CA LYS A 345 -0.67 -9.45 6.39
C LYS A 345 0.64 -9.42 5.60
N GLN A 346 0.58 -9.41 4.26
CA GLN A 346 1.77 -9.32 3.41
C GLN A 346 2.55 -8.01 3.68
N ASN A 347 1.86 -6.90 3.94
CA ASN A 347 2.50 -5.62 4.29
C ASN A 347 3.18 -5.66 5.67
N LEU A 348 2.57 -6.31 6.67
CA LEU A 348 3.18 -6.55 7.98
C LEU A 348 4.47 -7.39 7.84
N GLU A 349 4.42 -8.49 7.09
CA GLU A 349 5.57 -9.37 6.85
C GLU A 349 6.69 -8.63 6.10
N ALA A 350 6.39 -7.99 4.96
CA ALA A 350 7.35 -7.21 4.19
C ALA A 350 7.97 -6.03 4.98
N SER A 351 7.19 -5.39 5.85
CA SER A 351 7.69 -4.34 6.74
C SER A 351 8.62 -4.91 7.81
N SER A 352 8.27 -6.04 8.42
CA SER A 352 9.10 -6.74 9.42
C SER A 352 10.43 -7.21 8.84
N ASP A 353 10.41 -7.82 7.65
CA ASP A 353 11.61 -8.30 6.94
C ASP A 353 12.53 -7.14 6.56
N ARG A 354 11.98 -6.07 5.97
CA ARG A 354 12.76 -4.88 5.62
C ARG A 354 13.35 -4.19 6.84
N CYS A 355 12.59 -4.06 7.93
CA CYS A 355 13.08 -3.50 9.17
C CYS A 355 14.20 -4.36 9.78
N SER A 356 14.06 -5.68 9.76
CA SER A 356 15.08 -6.62 10.25
C SER A 356 16.37 -6.54 9.45
N ALA A 357 16.27 -6.46 8.11
CA ALA A 357 17.42 -6.27 7.22
C ALA A 357 18.11 -4.91 7.45
N LEU A 358 17.34 -3.83 7.60
CA LEU A 358 17.89 -2.50 7.92
C LEU A 358 18.57 -2.46 9.29
N LEU A 359 18.00 -3.10 10.31
CA LEU A 359 18.59 -3.18 11.65
C LEU A 359 19.93 -3.93 11.61
N GLN A 360 20.02 -5.05 10.90
CA GLN A 360 21.28 -5.78 10.69
C GLN A 360 22.31 -4.92 9.94
N ASN A 361 21.92 -4.27 8.84
CA ASN A 361 22.84 -3.46 8.03
C ASN A 361 23.34 -2.20 8.77
N ILE A 362 22.49 -1.55 9.56
CA ILE A 362 22.80 -0.29 10.24
C ILE A 362 23.54 -0.53 11.57
N PHE A 363 23.11 -1.53 12.35
CA PHE A 363 23.68 -1.79 13.68
C PHE A 363 24.67 -2.96 13.74
N GLY A 364 24.81 -3.77 12.70
CA GLY A 364 25.73 -4.92 12.69
C GLY A 364 27.19 -4.55 12.94
N SER A 365 27.64 -3.39 12.46
CA SER A 365 28.98 -2.87 12.77
C SER A 365 29.14 -2.47 14.24
N LEU A 366 28.09 -1.90 14.87
CA LEU A 366 28.11 -1.59 16.30
C LEU A 366 28.21 -2.87 17.15
N GLU A 367 27.53 -3.94 16.77
CA GLU A 367 27.66 -5.24 17.45
C GLU A 367 29.09 -5.78 17.36
N GLU A 368 29.74 -5.63 16.21
CA GLU A 368 31.10 -6.09 15.99
C GLU A 368 32.13 -5.21 16.73
N ASP A 369 31.98 -3.89 16.71
CA ASP A 369 32.77 -2.95 17.51
C ASP A 369 32.73 -3.30 19.02
N VAL A 370 31.57 -3.74 19.52
CA VAL A 370 31.42 -4.21 20.91
C VAL A 370 32.17 -5.51 21.17
N LYS A 371 32.06 -6.51 20.28
CA LYS A 371 32.81 -7.77 20.41
C LYS A 371 34.33 -7.56 20.38
N GLN A 372 34.79 -6.63 19.56
CA GLN A 372 36.21 -6.23 19.46
C GLN A 372 36.66 -5.38 20.65
N GLY A 373 35.77 -5.02 21.58
CA GLY A 373 36.10 -4.31 22.81
C GLY A 373 36.40 -2.82 22.61
N ILE A 374 35.96 -2.20 21.50
CA ILE A 374 36.20 -0.77 21.21
C ILE A 374 35.64 0.15 22.28
N TYR A 375 34.56 -0.28 22.95
CA TYR A 375 33.89 0.40 24.07
C TYR A 375 34.39 -0.07 25.46
N SER A 376 35.31 -1.03 25.55
CA SER A 376 35.87 -1.56 26.80
C SER A 376 36.99 -0.67 27.36
N LYS A 377 36.68 0.62 27.55
CA LYS A 377 37.60 1.67 28.01
C LYS A 377 36.87 2.69 28.91
N PRO A 378 37.59 3.47 29.74
CA PRO A 378 36.98 4.55 30.52
C PRO A 378 36.19 5.54 29.63
N GLY A 379 34.94 5.81 29.96
CA GLY A 379 34.01 6.62 29.17
C GLY A 379 33.42 5.92 27.93
N GLY A 380 33.71 4.63 27.72
CA GLY A 380 33.24 3.86 26.58
C GLY A 380 31.72 3.68 26.51
N HIS A 381 31.01 3.68 27.64
CA HIS A 381 29.54 3.60 27.65
C HIS A 381 28.90 4.86 27.04
N CYS A 382 29.46 6.06 27.28
CA CYS A 382 28.96 7.29 26.69
C CYS A 382 29.13 7.28 25.17
N LEU A 383 30.28 6.79 24.67
CA LEU A 383 30.53 6.63 23.23
C LEU A 383 29.58 5.61 22.59
N PHE A 384 29.30 4.49 23.27
CA PHE A 384 28.34 3.48 22.82
C PHE A 384 26.92 4.07 22.71
N MET A 385 26.47 4.82 23.71
CA MET A 385 25.15 5.47 23.69
C MET A 385 25.06 6.51 22.57
N GLN A 386 26.06 7.38 22.42
CA GLN A 386 26.11 8.35 21.32
C GLN A 386 26.03 7.64 19.96
N LYS A 387 26.81 6.56 19.77
CA LYS A 387 26.79 5.80 18.51
C LYS A 387 25.45 5.14 18.25
N THR A 388 24.79 4.65 19.30
CA THR A 388 23.46 4.06 19.21
C THR A 388 22.43 5.10 18.74
N GLU A 389 22.45 6.34 19.25
CA GLU A 389 21.54 7.41 18.79
C GLU A 389 21.84 7.85 17.34
N GLU A 390 23.11 7.95 16.93
CA GLU A 390 23.48 8.19 15.53
C GLU A 390 22.87 7.14 14.57
N LEU A 391 22.91 5.87 14.97
CA LEU A 391 22.39 4.77 14.17
C LEU A 391 20.85 4.69 14.16
N LYS A 392 20.18 5.05 15.27
CA LYS A 392 18.73 5.27 15.27
C LYS A 392 18.33 6.38 14.30
N ALA A 393 19.06 7.51 14.30
CA ALA A 393 18.77 8.61 13.38
C ALA A 393 18.88 8.17 11.91
N LYS A 394 19.89 7.37 11.56
CA LYS A 394 19.99 6.74 10.22
C LYS A 394 18.81 5.83 9.92
N TYR A 395 18.45 4.94 10.85
CA TYR A 395 17.29 4.05 10.70
C TYR A 395 15.99 4.84 10.43
N TYR A 396 15.75 5.94 11.15
CA TYR A 396 14.58 6.79 10.89
C TYR A 396 14.60 7.47 9.51
N GLN A 397 15.79 7.79 8.96
CA GLN A 397 15.93 8.39 7.63
C GLN A 397 15.66 7.42 6.46
N GLU A 398 15.78 6.11 6.67
CA GLU A 398 15.52 5.12 5.62
C GLU A 398 14.05 5.12 5.16
N PRO A 399 13.75 5.31 3.87
CA PRO A 399 12.37 5.36 3.40
C PRO A 399 11.71 3.97 3.44
N ARG A 400 10.37 3.96 3.47
CA ARG A 400 9.52 2.79 3.28
C ARG A 400 9.79 1.65 4.24
N LYS A 401 10.08 1.94 5.50
CA LYS A 401 10.19 0.90 6.53
C LYS A 401 8.84 0.20 6.76
N GLY A 402 7.77 0.96 6.63
CA GLY A 402 6.40 0.54 6.86
C GLY A 402 6.03 0.41 8.33
N ILE A 403 4.88 -0.19 8.55
CA ILE A 403 4.12 -0.14 9.81
C ILE A 403 4.77 -0.86 11.00
N GLN A 404 5.77 -1.72 10.77
CA GLN A 404 6.53 -2.39 11.84
C GLN A 404 7.79 -1.63 12.30
N ALA A 405 8.08 -0.45 11.73
CA ALA A 405 9.34 0.27 11.98
C ALA A 405 9.67 0.50 13.48
N GLU A 406 8.73 1.04 14.24
CA GLU A 406 8.96 1.36 15.66
C GLU A 406 9.03 0.09 16.51
N GLU A 407 8.13 -0.87 16.28
CA GLU A 407 8.07 -2.12 17.03
C GLU A 407 9.32 -2.99 16.81
N ALA A 408 9.81 -3.06 15.57
CA ALA A 408 11.04 -3.78 15.23
C ALA A 408 12.27 -3.13 15.88
N LEU A 409 12.40 -1.79 15.81
CA LEU A 409 13.48 -1.06 16.47
C LEU A 409 13.42 -1.23 18.00
N GLN A 410 12.25 -1.13 18.61
CA GLN A 410 12.07 -1.29 20.05
C GLN A 410 12.45 -2.69 20.52
N LYS A 411 11.97 -3.75 19.84
CA LYS A 411 12.34 -5.15 20.11
C LYS A 411 13.85 -5.36 19.98
N TYR A 412 14.46 -4.83 18.92
CA TYR A 412 15.90 -4.90 18.71
C TYR A 412 16.67 -4.23 19.86
N LEU A 413 16.35 -2.98 20.20
CA LEU A 413 17.01 -2.25 21.30
C LEU A 413 16.84 -2.95 22.66
N GLN A 414 15.67 -3.53 22.94
CA GLN A 414 15.47 -4.35 24.13
C GLN A 414 16.37 -5.60 24.14
N SER A 415 16.50 -6.30 23.01
CA SER A 415 17.40 -7.47 22.89
C SER A 415 18.87 -7.13 23.17
N LYS A 416 19.29 -5.88 22.90
CA LYS A 416 20.65 -5.38 23.12
C LYS A 416 20.86 -4.71 24.48
N LYS A 417 19.85 -4.65 25.34
CA LYS A 417 19.95 -3.97 26.65
C LYS A 417 21.03 -4.58 27.56
N SER A 418 21.12 -5.91 27.62
CA SER A 418 22.15 -6.63 28.39
C SER A 418 23.57 -6.32 27.93
N MET A 419 23.77 -6.09 26.62
CA MET A 419 25.04 -5.66 26.04
C MET A 419 25.41 -4.24 26.52
N SER A 420 24.45 -3.31 26.50
CA SER A 420 24.63 -1.96 27.06
C SER A 420 24.98 -1.99 28.56
N ASP A 421 24.27 -2.81 29.33
CA ASP A 421 24.52 -2.97 30.77
C ASP A 421 25.92 -3.55 31.05
N ALA A 422 26.39 -4.52 30.24
CA ALA A 422 27.74 -5.08 30.35
C ALA A 422 28.83 -4.04 30.04
N ILE A 423 28.63 -3.19 29.02
CA ILE A 423 29.53 -2.07 28.72
C ILE A 423 29.54 -1.07 29.88
N LEU A 424 28.37 -0.75 30.47
CA LEU A 424 28.26 0.16 31.61
C LEU A 424 29.04 -0.33 32.85
N GLN A 425 28.98 -1.63 33.17
CA GLN A 425 29.75 -2.18 34.30
C GLN A 425 31.25 -2.23 34.00
N THR A 426 31.63 -2.54 32.75
CA THR A 426 33.03 -2.51 32.30
C THR A 426 33.60 -1.10 32.40
N ASP A 427 32.88 -0.08 31.93
CA ASP A 427 33.28 1.33 32.05
C ASP A 427 33.42 1.75 33.51
N LYS A 428 32.42 1.48 34.36
CA LYS A 428 32.48 1.81 35.80
C LYS A 428 33.72 1.22 36.49
N THR A 429 34.03 -0.05 36.23
CA THR A 429 35.19 -0.73 36.84
C THR A 429 36.52 -0.20 36.30
N LEU A 430 36.64 0.00 34.99
CA LEU A 430 37.85 0.58 34.36
C LEU A 430 38.08 2.03 34.77
N THR A 431 37.03 2.86 34.81
CA THR A 431 37.07 4.25 35.26
C THR A 431 37.46 4.36 36.73
N ALA A 432 36.92 3.50 37.61
CA ALA A 432 37.34 3.45 39.01
C ALA A 432 38.81 3.01 39.16
N ARG A 433 39.26 2.01 38.38
CA ARG A 433 40.65 1.55 38.36
C ARG A 433 41.60 2.64 37.85
N ALA A 434 41.22 3.37 36.81
CA ALA A 434 42.00 4.48 36.26
C ALA A 434 42.17 5.61 37.29
N LYS A 435 41.09 6.03 37.97
CA LYS A 435 41.17 7.01 39.07
C LYS A 435 42.12 6.56 40.18
N LYS A 436 41.99 5.31 40.65
CA LYS A 436 42.88 4.76 41.70
C LYS A 436 44.35 4.68 41.25
N MET A 437 44.62 4.35 39.99
CA MET A 437 45.99 4.36 39.47
C MET A 437 46.57 5.77 39.38
N GLU A 438 45.78 6.77 38.98
CA GLU A 438 46.24 8.17 38.94
C GLU A 438 46.44 8.75 40.34
N GLU A 439 45.53 8.47 41.30
CA GLU A 439 45.74 8.78 42.72
C GLU A 439 47.04 8.15 43.26
N THR A 440 47.32 6.91 42.88
CA THR A 440 48.57 6.21 43.27
C THR A 440 49.79 6.87 42.63
N ARG A 441 49.72 7.25 41.35
CA ARG A 441 50.79 8.03 40.67
C ARG A 441 51.05 9.37 41.33
N LEU A 442 50.00 10.10 41.71
CA LEU A 442 50.12 11.38 42.41
C LEU A 442 50.77 11.19 43.78
N ARG A 443 50.40 10.13 44.53
CA ARG A 443 51.05 9.78 45.80
C ARG A 443 52.52 9.38 45.63
N VAL A 444 52.85 8.59 44.61
CA VAL A 444 54.25 8.21 44.31
C VAL A 444 55.07 9.45 43.96
N ARG A 445 54.59 10.32 43.06
CA ARG A 445 55.28 11.58 42.72
C ARG A 445 55.48 12.49 43.95
N ALA A 446 54.48 12.57 44.83
CA ALA A 446 54.59 13.34 46.07
C ALA A 446 55.64 12.73 47.02
N ALA A 447 55.68 11.40 47.15
CA ALA A 447 56.68 10.69 47.94
C ALA A 447 58.10 10.80 47.36
N GLU A 448 58.26 10.73 46.03
CA GLU A 448 59.52 10.96 45.33
C GLU A 448 60.03 12.39 45.55
N ALA A 449 59.15 13.40 45.44
CA ALA A 449 59.51 14.79 45.69
C ALA A 449 59.94 15.05 47.15
N GLU A 450 59.24 14.47 48.12
CA GLU A 450 59.63 14.59 49.54
C GLU A 450 60.89 13.78 49.86
N ALA A 451 61.10 12.62 49.22
CA ALA A 451 62.35 11.86 49.34
C ALA A 451 63.55 12.63 48.78
N GLN A 452 63.42 13.26 47.61
CA GLN A 452 64.47 14.15 47.05
C GLN A 452 64.76 15.35 47.97
N ARG A 453 63.72 15.93 48.59
CA ARG A 453 63.86 17.01 49.57
C ARG A 453 64.63 16.55 50.81
N LEU A 454 64.26 15.40 51.39
CA LEU A 454 64.94 14.80 52.54
C LEU A 454 66.39 14.41 52.21
N GLU A 455 66.65 13.88 51.02
CA GLU A 455 68.01 13.57 50.58
C GLU A 455 68.86 14.85 50.44
N LYS A 456 68.30 15.93 49.89
CA LYS A 456 68.98 17.22 49.82
C LYS A 456 69.34 17.75 51.21
N ILE A 457 68.40 17.73 52.16
CA ILE A 457 68.64 18.11 53.56
C ILE A 457 69.75 17.23 54.18
N ARG A 458 69.73 15.92 53.93
CA ARG A 458 70.76 14.99 54.43
C ARG A 458 72.14 15.28 53.84
N ARG A 459 72.23 15.63 52.55
CA ARG A 459 73.50 16.04 51.91
C ARG A 459 74.02 17.36 52.49
N GLU A 460 73.16 18.34 52.72
CA GLU A 460 73.51 19.61 53.37
C GLU A 460 74.02 19.38 54.81
N GLN A 461 73.35 18.52 55.59
CA GLN A 461 73.80 18.13 56.92
C GLN A 461 75.15 17.39 56.90
N GLN A 462 75.36 16.48 55.95
CA GLN A 462 76.63 15.76 55.81
C GLN A 462 77.79 16.72 55.49
N GLN A 463 77.58 17.68 54.58
CA GLN A 463 78.57 18.71 54.26
C GLN A 463 78.91 19.57 55.48
N MET A 464 77.91 19.92 56.31
CA MET A 464 78.14 20.66 57.56
C MET A 464 78.94 19.86 58.60
N ILE A 465 78.75 18.53 58.66
CA ILE A 465 79.55 17.64 59.53
C ILE A 465 81.00 17.56 59.02
N GLU A 466 81.20 17.27 57.73
CA GLU A 466 82.54 17.23 57.13
C GLU A 466 83.28 18.55 57.27
N GLN A 467 82.60 19.69 57.14
CA GLN A 467 83.20 21.01 57.32
C GLN A 467 83.63 21.25 58.78
N ARG A 468 82.84 20.79 59.76
CA ARG A 468 83.23 20.80 61.18
C ARG A 468 84.41 19.87 61.48
N GLU A 469 84.43 18.66 60.91
CA GLU A 469 85.56 17.73 61.06
C GLU A 469 86.85 18.30 60.48
N ARG A 470 86.80 18.93 59.29
CA ARG A 470 87.96 19.63 58.71
C ARG A 470 88.43 20.78 59.59
N GLN A 471 87.51 21.60 60.12
CA GLN A 471 87.85 22.67 61.07
C GLN A 471 88.53 22.13 62.33
N TYR A 472 88.03 21.02 62.88
CA TYR A 472 88.58 20.39 64.07
C TYR A 472 89.97 19.76 63.81
N GLN A 473 90.17 19.10 62.67
CA GLN A 473 91.48 18.60 62.25
C GLN A 473 92.49 19.75 62.03
N GLU A 474 92.06 20.90 61.50
CA GLU A 474 92.92 22.06 61.34
C GLU A 474 93.35 22.65 62.69
N GLN A 475 92.43 22.74 63.66
CA GLN A 475 92.73 23.15 65.04
C GLN A 475 93.70 22.20 65.73
N LEU A 476 93.55 20.88 65.54
CA LEU A 476 94.51 19.90 66.06
C LEU A 476 95.91 20.09 65.44
N ARG A 477 96.00 20.28 64.12
CA ARG A 477 97.28 20.56 63.45
C ARG A 477 97.93 21.86 63.93
N GLN A 478 97.15 22.92 64.15
CA GLN A 478 97.66 24.17 64.74
C GLN A 478 98.19 23.96 66.16
N MET A 479 97.47 23.23 67.03
CA MET A 479 97.97 22.91 68.38
C MET A 479 99.24 22.05 68.37
N GLU A 480 99.37 21.10 67.43
CA GLU A 480 100.62 20.33 67.27
C GLU A 480 101.79 21.19 66.78
N MET A 481 101.54 22.14 65.86
CA MET A 481 102.54 23.12 65.43
C MET A 481 102.96 24.07 66.55
N GLU A 482 102.03 24.59 67.36
CA GLU A 482 102.34 25.42 68.52
C GLU A 482 103.07 24.66 69.62
N ARG A 483 102.75 23.37 69.82
CA ARG A 483 103.44 22.52 70.79
C ARG A 483 104.86 22.21 70.36
N THR A 484 105.07 21.89 69.09
CA THR A 484 106.41 21.63 68.53
C THR A 484 107.26 22.89 68.49
N CYS A 485 106.69 24.05 68.17
CA CYS A 485 107.38 25.34 68.23
C CYS A 485 107.82 25.69 69.66
N ARG A 486 106.93 25.57 70.66
CA ARG A 486 107.27 25.80 72.08
C ARG A 486 108.38 24.88 72.59
N LEU A 487 108.34 23.59 72.25
CA LEU A 487 109.40 22.65 72.61
C LEU A 487 110.76 23.03 71.99
N ALA A 488 110.76 23.55 70.75
CA ALA A 488 111.97 24.04 70.10
C ALA A 488 112.49 25.36 70.73
N GLU A 489 111.60 26.25 71.19
CA GLU A 489 111.98 27.45 71.94
C GLU A 489 112.58 27.11 73.31
N GLU A 490 111.99 26.15 74.03
CA GLU A 490 112.51 25.62 75.29
C GLU A 490 113.90 24.99 75.11
N GLN A 491 114.10 24.18 74.06
CA GLN A 491 115.43 23.63 73.72
C GLN A 491 116.46 24.74 73.45
N ARG A 492 116.13 25.75 72.63
CA ARG A 492 117.03 26.90 72.35
C ARG A 492 117.27 27.79 73.58
N ALA A 493 116.39 27.78 74.57
CA ALA A 493 116.61 28.45 75.85
C ALA A 493 117.53 27.64 76.77
N LEU A 494 117.41 26.30 76.73
CA LEU A 494 118.28 25.39 77.48
C LEU A 494 119.72 25.38 76.92
N GLU A 495 119.89 25.35 75.60
CA GLU A 495 121.20 25.43 74.93
C GLU A 495 121.93 26.73 75.26
N ARG A 496 121.24 27.87 75.27
CA ARG A 496 121.83 29.16 75.66
C ARG A 496 122.29 29.18 77.12
N LYS A 497 121.50 28.63 78.05
CA LYS A 497 121.93 28.47 79.45
C LYS A 497 123.14 27.55 79.59
N LEU A 498 123.22 26.48 78.80
CA LEU A 498 124.36 25.56 78.81
C LEU A 498 125.63 26.22 78.25
N GLN A 499 125.50 27.08 77.22
CA GLN A 499 126.61 27.89 76.71
C GLN A 499 127.09 28.95 77.73
N GLU A 500 126.18 29.62 78.44
CA GLU A 500 126.56 30.57 79.50
C GLU A 500 127.27 29.89 80.69
N GLU A 501 126.81 28.71 81.12
CA GLU A 501 127.46 27.97 82.21
C GLU A 501 128.81 27.36 81.78
N THR A 502 128.95 26.88 80.55
CA THR A 502 130.25 26.39 80.04
C THR A 502 131.27 27.52 79.88
N ALA A 503 130.85 28.70 79.42
CA ALA A 503 131.72 29.89 79.37
C ALA A 503 132.22 30.31 80.76
N LYS A 504 131.33 30.42 81.75
CA LYS A 504 131.70 30.69 83.16
C LYS A 504 132.65 29.63 83.74
N HIS A 505 132.48 28.37 83.34
CA HIS A 505 133.34 27.29 83.81
C HIS A 505 134.75 27.38 83.21
N GLN A 506 134.87 27.69 81.91
CA GLN A 506 136.16 27.96 81.27
C GLN A 506 136.86 29.17 81.91
N GLU A 507 136.13 30.25 82.19
CA GLU A 507 136.67 31.45 82.82
C GLU A 507 137.24 31.17 84.24
N ARG A 508 136.61 30.27 85.01
CA ARG A 508 137.17 29.76 86.28
C ARG A 508 138.44 28.94 86.10
N VAL A 509 138.46 28.01 85.15
CA VAL A 509 139.63 27.16 84.89
C VAL A 509 140.83 28.01 84.46
N GLU A 510 140.63 29.04 83.63
CA GLU A 510 141.68 29.98 83.27
C GLU A 510 142.18 30.85 84.45
N ALA A 511 141.30 31.18 85.40
CA ALA A 511 141.68 31.91 86.61
C ALA A 511 142.52 31.04 87.56
N GLU A 512 142.14 29.77 87.76
CA GLU A 512 142.90 28.80 88.54
C GLU A 512 144.27 28.50 87.90
N MET A 513 144.34 28.36 86.57
CA MET A 513 145.61 28.14 85.86
C MET A 513 146.57 29.34 86.00
N ARG A 514 146.05 30.58 86.01
CA ARG A 514 146.82 31.80 86.29
C ARG A 514 147.33 31.86 87.74
N GLN A 515 146.55 31.36 88.71
CA GLN A 515 147.03 31.24 90.10
C GLN A 515 148.19 30.24 90.25
N LEU A 516 148.12 29.07 89.59
CA LEU A 516 149.22 28.09 89.62
C LEU A 516 150.51 28.63 89.00
N GLN A 517 150.43 29.37 87.88
CA GLN A 517 151.60 29.97 87.24
C GLN A 517 152.31 31.00 88.14
N ASN A 518 151.56 31.81 88.89
CA ASN A 518 152.14 32.76 89.85
C ASN A 518 152.83 32.07 91.03
N GLN A 519 152.32 30.92 91.50
CA GLN A 519 152.97 30.15 92.56
C GLN A 519 154.29 29.52 92.12
N LEU A 520 154.38 29.06 90.86
CA LEU A 520 155.62 28.50 90.30
C LEU A 520 156.73 29.55 90.14
N GLN A 521 156.41 30.80 89.80
CA GLN A 521 157.41 31.88 89.71
C GLN A 521 157.98 32.30 91.06
N GLN A 522 157.19 32.28 92.14
CA GLN A 522 157.71 32.63 93.48
C GLN A 522 158.72 31.61 94.04
N GLN A 523 158.66 30.34 93.61
CA GLN A 523 159.60 29.32 94.07
C GLN A 523 160.98 29.36 93.39
N GLN A 524 161.14 30.10 92.29
CA GLN A 524 162.42 30.19 91.57
C GLN A 524 163.32 31.37 91.97
N TYR A 525 162.84 32.33 92.77
CA TYR A 525 163.59 33.58 93.05
C TYR A 525 164.49 33.55 94.30
N ASN A 526 164.38 32.54 95.16
CA ASN A 526 165.06 32.49 96.47
C ASN A 526 166.31 31.58 96.53
N ALA A 527 167.01 31.35 95.42
CA ALA A 527 168.24 30.56 95.38
C ALA A 527 169.33 31.18 94.48
N SER A 528 170.56 31.32 95.00
CA SER A 528 171.76 32.05 94.46
C SER A 528 171.69 33.59 94.58
N SER A 529 172.76 34.37 94.90
CA SER A 529 174.23 34.14 94.97
C SER A 529 174.93 35.20 95.93
N PRO A 530 176.28 35.29 96.12
CA PRO A 530 176.90 35.55 97.45
C PRO A 530 177.98 36.68 97.60
N ASP A 531 178.51 36.77 98.85
CA ASP A 531 179.90 37.10 99.31
C ASP A 531 180.43 38.51 99.72
N CYS A 532 181.06 38.51 100.92
CA CYS A 532 182.24 39.28 101.44
C CYS A 532 182.09 40.75 101.97
N ILE A 533 182.31 41.01 103.29
CA ILE A 533 183.57 41.47 103.99
C ILE A 533 183.46 42.96 104.43
N LEU A 534 184.01 43.54 105.54
CA LEU A 534 185.00 43.21 106.61
C LEU A 534 184.63 43.93 107.95
N LEU A 535 185.40 43.67 109.03
CA LEU A 535 185.44 44.24 110.42
C LEU A 535 184.33 43.81 111.41
#